data_AF-A0A956AQ49-F1
#
_entry.id   AF-A0A956AQ49-F1
#
_cell.length_a   1.000
_cell.length_b   1.000
_cell.length_c   1.000
_cell.angle_alpha   90.00
_cell.angle_beta   90.00
_cell.angle_gamma   90.00
#
_symmetry.space_group_name_H-M   'P 1'
#
loop_
_entity.id
_entity.type
_entity.pdbx_description
1 polymer ?
#
loop_
_entity_poly.entity_id
_entity_poly.type
_entity_poly.pdbx_seq_one_letter_code
_entity_poly.pdbx_strand_id
1 'polypeptide(L)'
;MRAPAWRPLLVGSALALGACTPDLGVCDEELGEQLVVDGEGRIMYAGQALLNGSCGAGRCHSEAAEGAQRVGVPEGFDFDLPVGTVDNLGRPEATFLSRLGANFETVSGHRAAIWREVHRGTMPPLDEDLEGRAPGGYRHVAFELGRCSFGEPLEAVNTAAGRRTLRSWLACGAPVAEASDPALPRINDGEIGLRTPVCEDDSNTTGNLFTRVYDDVLAVGCVVGCHAPGGTNEELDLSTPALAYMALTTQEPVDDCAFDIAPLMVDTANPDRSYLLHKLADATIPSTQRAICGKVMPSGQPTLVRGTAAVRAWIEAGAPPPPS
;
A
#
# COMPACT_ATOMS: atom_id res chain seq x y z
N MET A 1 -30.51 66.47 54.75
CA MET A 1 -30.95 65.48 53.75
C MET A 1 -30.18 65.71 52.46
N ARG A 2 -29.25 64.81 52.10
CA ARG A 2 -28.55 64.78 50.80
C ARG A 2 -28.53 63.33 50.35
N ALA A 3 -29.16 63.03 49.21
CA ALA A 3 -29.17 61.70 48.60
C ALA A 3 -27.94 61.51 47.71
N PRO A 4 -27.36 60.30 47.60
CA PRO A 4 -26.23 60.05 46.73
C PRO A 4 -26.70 59.70 45.30
N ALA A 5 -25.98 60.23 44.32
CA ALA A 5 -26.18 59.96 42.90
C ALA A 5 -25.55 58.61 42.52
N TRP A 6 -26.35 57.71 41.95
CA TRP A 6 -25.87 56.47 41.33
C TRP A 6 -25.54 56.70 39.85
N ARG A 7 -24.33 56.33 39.45
CA ARG A 7 -23.90 56.24 38.04
C ARG A 7 -24.18 54.82 37.54
N PRO A 8 -24.82 54.63 36.37
CA PRO A 8 -24.91 53.30 35.78
C PRO A 8 -23.58 52.96 35.10
N LEU A 9 -23.01 51.79 35.44
CA LEU A 9 -21.98 51.14 34.64
C LEU A 9 -22.67 50.52 33.41
N LEU A 10 -22.34 51.02 32.22
CA LEU A 10 -22.63 50.32 30.96
C LEU A 10 -21.64 49.15 30.85
N VAL A 11 -22.10 47.95 31.20
CA VAL A 11 -21.39 46.71 30.87
C VAL A 11 -21.66 46.43 29.39
N GLY A 12 -20.69 46.80 28.55
CA GLY A 12 -20.70 46.41 27.14
C GLY A 12 -20.50 44.90 27.03
N SER A 13 -21.55 44.18 26.62
CA SER A 13 -21.44 42.79 26.23
C SER A 13 -20.62 42.68 24.95
N ALA A 14 -19.35 42.29 25.08
CA ALA A 14 -18.53 41.84 23.97
C ALA A 14 -19.07 40.48 23.50
N LEU A 15 -19.87 40.49 22.43
CA LEU A 15 -20.19 39.31 21.65
C LEU A 15 -18.91 38.84 20.95
N ALA A 16 -18.21 37.89 21.57
CA ALA A 16 -17.16 37.14 20.91
C ALA A 16 -17.80 36.30 19.80
N LEU A 17 -17.72 36.79 18.57
CA LEU A 17 -17.91 35.98 17.36
C LEU A 17 -16.76 34.96 17.33
N GLY A 18 -16.93 33.84 18.04
CA GLY A 18 -16.07 32.68 17.87
C GLY A 18 -16.25 32.20 16.43
N ALA A 19 -15.30 32.53 15.56
CA ALA A 19 -15.21 31.91 14.26
C ALA A 19 -15.07 30.40 14.51
N CYS A 20 -16.11 29.64 14.18
CA CYS A 20 -16.08 28.19 14.24
C CYS A 20 -14.99 27.73 13.26
N THR A 21 -13.79 27.47 13.77
CA THR A 21 -12.79 26.71 13.02
C THR A 21 -13.42 25.35 12.77
N PRO A 22 -13.59 24.92 11.51
CA PRO A 22 -14.15 23.60 11.25
C PRO A 22 -13.24 22.57 11.89
N ASP A 23 -13.82 21.77 12.78
CA ASP A 23 -13.11 20.72 13.48
C ASP A 23 -12.78 19.59 12.51
N LEU A 24 -11.60 18.98 12.68
CA LEU A 24 -11.24 17.73 12.01
C LEU A 24 -12.11 16.59 12.53
N GLY A 25 -12.54 16.70 13.79
CA GLY A 25 -13.25 15.65 14.49
C GLY A 25 -12.32 14.51 14.91
N VAL A 26 -12.92 13.39 15.31
CA VAL A 26 -12.19 12.16 15.62
C VAL A 26 -11.77 11.46 14.32
N CYS A 27 -10.67 10.71 14.39
CA CYS A 27 -10.29 9.78 13.35
C CYS A 27 -11.41 8.74 13.14
N ASP A 28 -11.78 8.56 11.88
CA ASP A 28 -12.63 7.47 11.40
C ASP A 28 -11.70 6.55 10.63
N GLU A 29 -11.22 5.48 11.26
CA GLU A 29 -10.20 4.58 10.72
C GLU A 29 -10.68 3.92 9.41
N GLU A 30 -11.98 3.62 9.29
CA GLU A 30 -12.56 3.02 8.08
C GLU A 30 -12.44 3.93 6.87
N LEU A 31 -12.50 5.26 7.05
CA LEU A 31 -12.33 6.25 5.98
C LEU A 31 -10.89 6.77 5.87
N GLY A 32 -10.23 6.96 7.00
CA GLY A 32 -8.91 7.59 7.09
C GLY A 32 -7.77 6.67 6.65
N GLU A 33 -7.98 5.35 6.71
CA GLU A 33 -6.99 4.35 6.30
C GLU A 33 -7.35 3.65 4.99
N GLN A 34 -8.39 4.11 4.28
CA GLN A 34 -8.75 3.54 2.98
C GLN A 34 -7.60 3.60 2.00
N LEU A 35 -7.36 2.50 1.31
CA LEU A 35 -6.34 2.39 0.29
C LEU A 35 -6.97 2.56 -1.10
N VAL A 36 -6.19 3.20 -1.97
CA VAL A 36 -6.46 3.37 -3.38
C VAL A 36 -5.24 2.96 -4.20
N VAL A 37 -5.48 2.61 -5.45
CA VAL A 37 -4.46 2.25 -6.42
C VAL A 37 -4.53 3.21 -7.60
N ASP A 38 -3.37 3.59 -8.13
CA ASP A 38 -3.27 4.37 -9.36
C ASP A 38 -3.18 3.49 -10.63
N GLY A 39 -3.09 4.14 -11.79
CA GLY A 39 -2.97 3.43 -13.08
C GLY A 39 -1.66 2.64 -13.26
N GLU A 40 -0.67 2.85 -12.41
CA GLU A 40 0.61 2.13 -12.39
C GLU A 40 0.63 1.01 -11.33
N GLY A 41 -0.49 0.78 -10.64
CA GLY A 41 -0.61 -0.24 -9.61
C GLY A 41 -0.07 0.18 -8.24
N ARG A 42 0.33 1.43 -8.04
CA ARG A 42 0.88 1.88 -6.75
C ARG A 42 -0.24 2.12 -5.76
N ILE A 43 -0.13 1.48 -4.59
CA ILE A 43 -1.10 1.62 -3.51
C ILE A 43 -0.72 2.80 -2.61
N MET A 44 -1.69 3.63 -2.26
CA MET A 44 -1.58 4.71 -1.27
C MET A 44 -2.88 4.94 -0.51
N TYR A 45 -2.83 5.78 0.53
CA TYR A 45 -4.05 6.20 1.22
C TYR A 45 -4.92 7.10 0.34
N ALA A 46 -6.24 6.94 0.44
CA ALA A 46 -7.20 7.74 -0.30
C ALA A 46 -7.05 9.24 -0.02
N GLY A 47 -6.85 9.63 1.24
CA GLY A 47 -6.62 11.03 1.59
C GLY A 47 -5.29 11.59 1.08
N GLN A 48 -4.23 10.77 1.06
CA GLN A 48 -2.94 11.12 0.42
C GLN A 48 -3.14 11.38 -1.08
N ALA A 49 -3.85 10.50 -1.78
CA ALA A 49 -4.16 10.65 -3.21
C ALA A 49 -4.96 11.94 -3.49
N LEU A 50 -5.97 12.23 -2.65
CA LEU A 50 -6.76 13.45 -2.77
C LEU A 50 -5.93 14.72 -2.59
N LEU A 51 -5.10 14.77 -1.55
CA LEU A 51 -4.27 15.94 -1.28
C LEU A 51 -3.21 16.13 -2.37
N ASN A 52 -2.47 15.06 -2.71
CA ASN A 52 -1.40 15.11 -3.69
C ASN A 52 -1.95 15.47 -5.08
N GLY A 53 -3.06 14.85 -5.52
CA GLY A 53 -3.63 15.11 -6.84
C GLY A 53 -4.32 16.47 -6.99
N SER A 54 -4.87 17.01 -5.90
CA SER A 54 -5.67 18.25 -5.97
C SER A 54 -4.91 19.50 -5.54
N CYS A 55 -3.94 19.38 -4.64
CA CYS A 55 -3.21 20.53 -4.07
C CYS A 55 -1.72 20.48 -4.38
N GLY A 56 -1.13 19.28 -4.51
CA GLY A 56 0.27 19.06 -4.88
C GLY A 56 0.45 18.65 -6.34
N ALA A 57 1.46 17.83 -6.60
CA ALA A 57 1.75 17.20 -7.90
C ALA A 57 1.80 18.20 -9.08
N GLY A 58 2.65 19.22 -8.94
CA GLY A 58 2.82 20.30 -9.94
C GLY A 58 1.80 21.43 -9.85
N ARG A 59 0.93 21.45 -8.84
CA ARG A 59 -0.04 22.52 -8.55
C ARG A 59 0.38 23.36 -7.34
N CYS A 60 -0.42 24.35 -6.96
CA CYS A 60 -0.22 25.36 -5.92
C CYS A 60 0.76 25.03 -4.78
N HIS A 61 0.65 23.84 -4.18
CA HIS A 61 1.48 23.36 -3.08
C HIS A 61 2.49 22.30 -3.51
N SER A 62 3.03 22.39 -4.72
CA SER A 62 4.10 21.51 -5.18
C SER A 62 5.43 22.24 -5.18
N GLU A 63 6.48 21.55 -4.75
CA GLU A 63 7.85 22.06 -4.82
C GLU A 63 8.20 22.44 -6.27
N ALA A 64 7.72 21.63 -7.23
CA ALA A 64 7.93 21.82 -8.66
C ALA A 64 6.98 22.85 -9.31
N ALA A 65 6.05 23.44 -8.56
CA ALA A 65 5.13 24.42 -9.12
C ALA A 65 5.80 25.78 -9.34
N GLU A 66 5.54 26.38 -10.50
CA GLU A 66 6.09 27.68 -10.89
C GLU A 66 5.01 28.60 -11.50
N GLY A 67 5.26 29.90 -11.47
CA GLY A 67 4.41 30.91 -12.13
C GLY A 67 2.94 30.84 -11.70
N ALA A 68 2.04 30.65 -12.66
CA ALA A 68 0.60 30.54 -12.41
C ALA A 68 0.20 29.31 -11.61
N GLN A 69 1.08 28.30 -11.50
CA GLN A 69 0.86 27.11 -10.69
C GLN A 69 1.33 27.28 -9.24
N ARG A 70 1.94 28.41 -8.86
CA ARG A 70 2.38 28.69 -7.47
C ARG A 70 1.95 30.08 -7.02
N VAL A 71 0.64 30.30 -6.95
CA VAL A 71 0.05 31.60 -6.62
C VAL A 71 -0.25 31.69 -5.12
N GLY A 72 0.43 32.60 -4.42
CA GLY A 72 0.12 32.93 -3.02
C GLY A 72 0.58 31.90 -1.98
N VAL A 73 1.38 30.90 -2.38
CA VAL A 73 1.90 29.85 -1.51
C VAL A 73 3.35 30.15 -1.11
N PRO A 74 3.68 30.22 0.19
CA PRO A 74 5.05 30.40 0.65
C PRO A 74 6.00 29.29 0.18
N GLU A 75 7.29 29.61 0.11
CA GLU A 75 8.35 28.61 -0.08
C GLU A 75 8.33 27.59 1.08
N GLY A 76 8.50 26.31 0.76
CA GLY A 76 8.50 25.21 1.74
C GLY A 76 7.12 24.83 2.28
N PHE A 77 6.03 25.38 1.72
CA PHE A 77 4.66 25.00 2.08
C PHE A 77 4.06 24.01 1.07
N ASP A 78 4.79 22.90 0.91
CA ASP A 78 4.56 21.90 -0.13
C ASP A 78 3.83 20.67 0.42
N PHE A 79 2.86 20.17 -0.35
CA PHE A 79 1.96 19.06 -0.05
C PHE A 79 2.17 17.89 -1.03
N ASP A 80 3.31 17.83 -1.72
CA ASP A 80 3.67 16.68 -2.53
C ASP A 80 3.88 15.46 -1.63
N LEU A 81 2.96 14.51 -1.74
CA LEU A 81 3.03 13.20 -1.11
C LEU A 81 2.94 12.09 -2.17
N PRO A 82 3.81 12.07 -3.19
CA PRO A 82 3.84 11.00 -4.19
C PRO A 82 4.28 9.68 -3.56
N VAL A 83 3.94 8.57 -4.22
CA VAL A 83 4.52 7.25 -3.90
C VAL A 83 5.77 7.03 -4.73
N GLY A 84 6.89 6.81 -4.05
CA GLY A 84 8.19 6.56 -4.67
C GLY A 84 8.30 5.16 -5.26
N THR A 85 9.31 4.97 -6.09
CA THR A 85 9.79 3.65 -6.50
C THR A 85 11.02 3.27 -5.68
N VAL A 86 11.38 1.99 -5.70
CA VAL A 86 12.55 1.46 -5.01
C VAL A 86 13.65 1.02 -5.98
N ASP A 87 14.89 0.93 -5.47
CA ASP A 87 16.01 0.31 -6.17
C ASP A 87 15.89 -1.23 -6.21
N ASN A 88 16.86 -1.89 -6.85
CA ASN A 88 16.92 -3.36 -6.93
C ASN A 88 17.06 -4.07 -5.57
N LEU A 89 17.25 -3.33 -4.49
CA LEU A 89 17.34 -3.83 -3.11
C LEU A 89 16.09 -3.45 -2.28
N GLY A 90 15.03 -2.94 -2.92
CA GLY A 90 13.79 -2.57 -2.25
C GLY A 90 13.89 -1.28 -1.42
N ARG A 91 14.89 -0.44 -1.71
CA ARG A 91 15.13 0.82 -0.97
C ARG A 91 14.70 2.02 -1.80
N PRO A 92 13.83 2.90 -1.26
CA PRO A 92 13.55 4.18 -1.91
C PRO A 92 14.80 5.07 -1.95
N GLU A 93 14.84 6.01 -2.89
CA GLU A 93 15.94 6.96 -2.97
C GLU A 93 15.99 7.85 -1.71
N ALA A 94 17.16 8.04 -1.11
CA ALA A 94 17.31 8.83 0.12
C ALA A 94 16.86 10.30 -0.04
N THR A 95 17.11 10.92 -1.20
CA THR A 95 16.67 12.31 -1.44
C THR A 95 15.15 12.39 -1.56
N PHE A 96 14.52 11.36 -2.14
CA PHE A 96 13.07 11.23 -2.19
C PHE A 96 12.47 11.10 -0.79
N LEU A 97 13.00 10.21 0.06
CA LEU A 97 12.51 10.04 1.43
C LEU A 97 12.65 11.34 2.23
N SER A 98 13.78 12.03 2.12
CA SER A 98 13.97 13.33 2.79
C SER A 98 12.90 14.35 2.37
N ARG A 99 12.62 14.48 1.06
CA ARG A 99 11.56 15.38 0.56
C ARG A 99 10.17 14.94 1.04
N LEU A 100 9.86 13.65 0.92
CA LEU A 100 8.58 13.11 1.37
C LEU A 100 8.36 13.37 2.88
N GLY A 101 9.40 13.18 3.70
CA GLY A 101 9.36 13.41 5.13
C GLY A 101 9.07 14.87 5.48
N ALA A 102 9.75 15.82 4.83
CA ALA A 102 9.52 17.25 5.03
C ALA A 102 8.08 17.66 4.63
N ASN A 103 7.56 17.11 3.53
CA ASN A 103 6.20 17.39 3.07
C ASN A 103 5.15 16.73 3.99
N PHE A 104 5.43 15.51 4.46
CA PHE A 104 4.60 14.83 5.46
C PHE A 104 4.54 15.62 6.76
N GLU A 105 5.67 16.12 7.27
CA GLU A 105 5.69 16.99 8.45
C GLU A 105 4.90 18.28 8.23
N THR A 106 5.03 18.89 7.05
CA THR A 106 4.28 20.09 6.66
C THR A 106 2.78 19.81 6.68
N VAL A 107 2.32 18.74 6.03
CA VAL A 107 0.91 18.35 6.02
C VAL A 107 0.41 18.01 7.43
N SER A 108 1.17 17.20 8.17
CA SER A 108 0.83 16.75 9.52
C SER A 108 0.76 17.92 10.53
N GLY A 109 1.64 18.91 10.40
CA GLY A 109 1.62 20.13 11.21
C GLY A 109 0.46 21.07 10.87
N HIS A 110 -0.08 20.99 9.65
CA HIS A 110 -1.09 21.92 9.14
C HIS A 110 -2.47 21.30 8.88
N ARG A 111 -2.74 20.07 9.35
CA ARG A 111 -3.99 19.33 9.07
C ARG A 111 -5.26 20.15 9.31
N ALA A 112 -5.34 20.87 10.43
CA ALA A 112 -6.51 21.70 10.75
C ALA A 112 -6.64 22.93 9.85
N ALA A 113 -5.51 23.51 9.41
CA ALA A 113 -5.50 24.62 8.47
C ALA A 113 -5.88 24.16 7.05
N ILE A 114 -5.32 23.04 6.59
CA ILE A 114 -5.66 22.40 5.31
C ILE A 114 -7.16 22.12 5.28
N TRP A 115 -7.70 21.45 6.30
CA TRP A 115 -9.12 21.14 6.37
C TRP A 115 -9.99 22.40 6.36
N ARG A 116 -9.58 23.46 7.06
CA ARG A 116 -10.34 24.72 7.07
C ARG A 116 -10.46 25.33 5.68
N GLU A 117 -9.40 25.34 4.90
CA GLU A 117 -9.43 25.90 3.55
C GLU A 117 -10.22 25.00 2.59
N VAL A 118 -10.06 23.67 2.70
CA VAL A 118 -10.89 22.70 1.95
C VAL A 118 -12.37 22.83 2.28
N HIS A 119 -12.70 22.95 3.56
CA HIS A 119 -14.07 23.11 4.03
C HIS A 119 -14.71 24.41 3.53
N ARG A 120 -13.91 25.49 3.40
CA ARG A 120 -14.35 26.77 2.84
C ARG A 120 -14.43 26.77 1.32
N GLY A 121 -13.91 25.74 0.65
CA GLY A 121 -13.80 25.70 -0.81
C GLY A 121 -12.75 26.67 -1.37
N THR A 122 -11.82 27.13 -0.53
CA THR A 122 -10.68 27.94 -0.98
C THR A 122 -9.52 27.08 -1.48
N MET A 123 -9.51 25.78 -1.16
CA MET A 123 -8.51 24.81 -1.60
C MET A 123 -9.10 23.41 -1.91
N PRO A 124 -8.85 22.82 -3.09
CA PRO A 124 -8.47 23.54 -4.31
C PRO A 124 -9.57 24.57 -4.66
N PRO A 125 -9.26 25.64 -5.40
CA PRO A 125 -10.27 26.56 -5.91
C PRO A 125 -11.36 25.81 -6.68
N LEU A 126 -12.63 26.08 -6.38
CA LEU A 126 -13.80 25.34 -6.90
C LEU A 126 -13.95 25.36 -8.43
N ASP A 127 -13.24 26.26 -9.11
CA ASP A 127 -13.28 26.46 -10.56
C ASP A 127 -12.44 25.39 -11.31
N GLU A 128 -11.68 24.55 -10.60
CA GLU A 128 -11.07 23.36 -11.18
C GLU A 128 -12.12 22.27 -11.35
N ASP A 129 -12.64 22.16 -12.57
CA ASP A 129 -13.62 21.15 -12.99
C ASP A 129 -13.00 19.73 -12.88
N LEU A 130 -13.17 19.11 -11.73
CA LEU A 130 -12.98 17.67 -11.55
C LEU A 130 -14.36 17.04 -11.69
N GLU A 131 -14.54 16.16 -12.69
CA GLU A 131 -15.78 15.44 -13.05
C GLU A 131 -16.25 14.46 -11.94
N GLY A 132 -16.35 14.92 -10.70
CA GLY A 132 -16.65 14.14 -9.51
C GLY A 132 -15.56 13.15 -9.09
N ARG A 133 -14.47 13.01 -9.86
CA ARG A 133 -13.41 12.01 -9.66
C ARG A 133 -12.06 12.63 -9.33
N ALA A 134 -11.33 12.00 -8.42
CA ALA A 134 -9.99 12.44 -8.06
C ALA A 134 -9.06 12.44 -9.29
N PRO A 135 -8.18 13.46 -9.44
CA PRO A 135 -7.15 13.47 -10.47
C PRO A 135 -6.25 12.24 -10.33
N GLY A 136 -5.76 11.67 -11.44
CA GLY A 136 -4.85 10.51 -11.40
C GLY A 136 -5.51 9.14 -11.57
N GLY A 137 -6.84 9.08 -11.71
CA GLY A 137 -7.55 7.85 -12.06
C GLY A 137 -7.57 6.80 -10.95
N TYR A 138 -7.44 7.24 -9.70
CA TYR A 138 -7.41 6.38 -8.53
C TYR A 138 -8.69 5.56 -8.38
N ARG A 139 -8.55 4.30 -7.97
CA ARG A 139 -9.65 3.40 -7.60
C ARG A 139 -9.43 2.85 -6.21
N HIS A 140 -10.50 2.61 -5.45
CA HIS A 140 -10.37 1.89 -4.18
C HIS A 140 -9.75 0.52 -4.41
N VAL A 141 -8.87 0.08 -3.50
CA VAL A 141 -8.25 -1.24 -3.57
C VAL A 141 -8.40 -1.97 -2.25
N ALA A 142 -8.86 -3.22 -2.32
CA ALA A 142 -8.71 -4.16 -1.22
C ALA A 142 -7.52 -5.08 -1.53
N PHE A 143 -6.59 -5.16 -0.58
CA PHE A 143 -5.41 -6.00 -0.65
C PHE A 143 -5.53 -7.15 0.36
N GLU A 144 -5.66 -8.37 -0.13
CA GLU A 144 -5.75 -9.57 0.69
C GLU A 144 -4.74 -10.62 0.21
N LEU A 145 -3.71 -10.89 1.03
CA LEU A 145 -2.73 -11.95 0.78
C LEU A 145 -2.11 -11.87 -0.64
N GLY A 146 -1.58 -10.70 -1.02
CA GLY A 146 -0.97 -10.54 -2.35
C GLY A 146 -1.98 -10.32 -3.48
N ARG A 147 -3.28 -10.33 -3.19
CA ARG A 147 -4.33 -10.11 -4.18
C ARG A 147 -4.90 -8.72 -4.12
N CYS A 148 -5.23 -8.18 -5.28
CA CYS A 148 -5.80 -6.85 -5.38
C CYS A 148 -7.15 -6.90 -6.09
N SER A 149 -8.18 -6.38 -5.43
CA SER A 149 -9.48 -6.16 -6.06
C SER A 149 -9.75 -4.67 -6.13
N PHE A 150 -10.10 -4.19 -7.32
CA PHE A 150 -10.30 -2.77 -7.57
C PHE A 150 -11.79 -2.42 -7.50
N GLY A 151 -12.12 -1.49 -6.62
CA GLY A 151 -13.46 -0.97 -6.44
C GLY A 151 -13.78 0.21 -7.36
N GLU A 152 -14.70 1.05 -6.87
CA GLU A 152 -15.14 2.27 -7.55
C GLU A 152 -14.02 3.32 -7.63
N PRO A 153 -14.09 4.25 -8.61
CA PRO A 153 -13.19 5.39 -8.68
C PRO A 153 -13.26 6.25 -7.42
N LEU A 154 -12.10 6.76 -7.00
CA LEU A 154 -12.02 7.70 -5.88
C LEU A 154 -12.70 9.02 -6.25
N GLU A 155 -13.60 9.50 -5.39
CA GLU A 155 -14.34 10.73 -5.60
C GLU A 155 -13.47 11.96 -5.32
N ALA A 156 -13.61 13.02 -6.12
CA ALA A 156 -12.80 14.23 -5.99
C ALA A 156 -13.02 14.96 -4.66
N VAL A 157 -12.01 15.73 -4.23
CA VAL A 157 -12.05 16.54 -3.01
C VAL A 157 -13.14 17.62 -3.04
N ASN A 158 -13.64 18.03 -4.22
CA ASN A 158 -14.76 18.97 -4.33
C ASN A 158 -16.14 18.31 -4.10
N THR A 159 -16.20 16.98 -4.02
CA THR A 159 -17.42 16.22 -3.69
C THR A 159 -17.63 16.09 -2.18
N ALA A 160 -18.85 15.79 -1.74
CA ALA A 160 -19.13 15.56 -0.32
C ALA A 160 -18.39 14.32 0.21
N ALA A 161 -18.25 13.27 -0.59
CA ALA A 161 -17.59 12.04 -0.19
C ALA A 161 -16.07 12.20 -0.12
N GLY A 162 -15.43 12.75 -1.18
CA GLY A 162 -14.00 13.05 -1.17
C GLY A 162 -13.59 14.00 -0.04
N ARG A 163 -14.40 15.03 0.29
CA ARG A 163 -14.15 15.87 1.48
C ARG A 163 -14.18 15.09 2.78
N ARG A 164 -15.10 14.13 2.93
CA ARG A 164 -15.17 13.30 4.15
C ARG A 164 -13.94 12.40 4.25
N THR A 165 -13.53 11.75 3.16
CA THR A 165 -12.33 10.92 3.11
C THR A 165 -11.09 11.74 3.48
N LEU A 166 -10.90 12.91 2.88
CA LEU A 166 -9.77 13.78 3.21
C LEU A 166 -9.80 14.24 4.67
N ARG A 167 -10.97 14.66 5.19
CA ARG A 167 -11.11 15.05 6.61
C ARG A 167 -10.71 13.91 7.54
N SER A 168 -11.24 12.71 7.31
CA SER A 168 -10.96 11.54 8.15
C SER A 168 -9.48 11.18 8.09
N TRP A 169 -8.86 11.18 6.92
CA TRP A 169 -7.42 10.96 6.78
C TRP A 169 -6.58 11.99 7.53
N LEU A 170 -6.92 13.29 7.44
CA LEU A 170 -6.29 14.35 8.24
C LEU A 170 -6.52 14.16 9.75
N ALA A 171 -7.70 13.70 10.16
CA ALA A 171 -8.00 13.42 11.57
C ALA A 171 -7.20 12.21 12.10
N CYS A 172 -6.93 11.22 11.24
CA CYS A 172 -6.12 10.03 11.54
C CYS A 172 -4.61 10.28 11.49
N GLY A 173 -4.18 11.53 11.36
CA GLY A 173 -2.77 11.89 11.40
C GLY A 173 -2.11 12.07 10.04
N ALA A 174 -2.89 11.93 8.95
CA ALA A 174 -2.42 11.98 7.57
C ALA A 174 -1.40 10.87 7.22
N PRO A 175 -1.69 9.58 7.50
CA PRO A 175 -0.74 8.50 7.23
C PRO A 175 -0.37 8.44 5.75
N VAL A 176 0.87 8.02 5.45
CA VAL A 176 1.43 8.07 4.09
C VAL A 176 1.90 6.69 3.65
N ALA A 177 1.74 6.37 2.36
CA ALA A 177 2.48 5.33 1.68
C ALA A 177 3.71 5.98 1.03
N GLU A 178 4.90 5.52 1.40
CA GLU A 178 6.16 6.14 0.98
C GLU A 178 6.63 5.64 -0.37
N ALA A 179 6.49 4.34 -0.62
CA ALA A 179 7.00 3.72 -1.82
C ALA A 179 6.25 2.45 -2.18
N SER A 180 6.17 2.17 -3.47
CA SER A 180 5.77 0.86 -3.98
C SER A 180 7.01 0.08 -4.40
N ASP A 181 7.16 -1.11 -3.81
CA ASP A 181 8.20 -2.06 -4.14
C ASP A 181 7.56 -3.25 -4.85
N PRO A 182 7.91 -3.48 -6.12
CA PRO A 182 7.46 -4.66 -6.81
C PRO A 182 7.80 -5.94 -6.02
N ALA A 183 8.99 -6.06 -5.48
CA ALA A 183 9.40 -7.25 -4.75
C ALA A 183 8.61 -7.47 -3.45
N LEU A 184 7.88 -6.49 -2.91
CA LEU A 184 7.17 -6.69 -1.65
C LEU A 184 6.05 -7.73 -1.78
N PRO A 185 5.99 -8.72 -0.87
CA PRO A 185 4.93 -9.73 -0.87
C PRO A 185 3.63 -9.22 -0.21
N ARG A 186 3.74 -8.14 0.57
CA ARG A 186 2.66 -7.55 1.36
C ARG A 186 2.99 -6.10 1.69
N ILE A 187 1.97 -5.38 2.15
CA ILE A 187 2.15 -4.07 2.78
C ILE A 187 2.97 -4.25 4.05
N ASN A 188 4.02 -3.43 4.22
CA ASN A 188 4.89 -3.44 5.38
C ASN A 188 5.21 -2.01 5.80
N ASP A 189 5.72 -1.83 7.02
CA ASP A 189 6.23 -0.54 7.47
C ASP A 189 7.51 -0.16 6.73
N GLY A 190 7.58 1.11 6.36
CA GLY A 190 8.74 1.78 5.80
C GLY A 190 9.43 2.68 6.81
N GLU A 191 10.16 3.67 6.31
CA GLU A 191 10.89 4.64 7.15
C GLU A 191 10.00 5.77 7.67
N ILE A 192 9.11 6.27 6.81
CA ILE A 192 8.18 7.37 7.06
C ILE A 192 6.74 6.85 7.13
N GLY A 193 6.40 5.89 6.28
CA GLY A 193 5.06 5.35 6.15
C GLY A 193 5.04 3.96 5.55
N LEU A 194 3.92 3.55 4.97
CA LEU A 194 3.80 2.20 4.41
C LEU A 194 4.67 2.04 3.15
N ARG A 195 5.33 0.89 3.03
CA ARG A 195 5.77 0.36 1.75
C ARG A 195 4.75 -0.64 1.25
N THR A 196 4.35 -0.48 0.00
CA THR A 196 3.28 -1.26 -0.61
C THR A 196 3.83 -2.13 -1.74
N PRO A 197 3.22 -3.29 -2.01
CA PRO A 197 3.45 -3.96 -3.28
C PRO A 197 2.85 -3.12 -4.42
N VAL A 198 3.25 -3.42 -5.65
CA VAL A 198 2.49 -2.95 -6.82
C VAL A 198 1.34 -3.93 -7.04
N CYS A 199 0.13 -3.39 -7.11
CA CYS A 199 -1.12 -4.10 -7.31
C CYS A 199 -1.48 -4.18 -8.80
N GLU A 200 -1.89 -5.36 -9.24
CA GLU A 200 -2.51 -5.60 -10.53
C GLU A 200 -3.94 -6.11 -10.30
N ASP A 201 -4.90 -5.70 -11.14
CA ASP A 201 -6.32 -6.04 -10.94
C ASP A 201 -6.54 -7.55 -11.13
N ASP A 202 -6.76 -8.27 -10.02
CA ASP A 202 -6.97 -9.72 -10.08
C ASP A 202 -8.30 -10.13 -10.70
N SER A 203 -9.23 -9.18 -10.87
CA SER A 203 -10.50 -9.44 -11.56
C SER A 203 -10.35 -9.58 -13.08
N ASN A 204 -9.24 -9.06 -13.64
CA ASN A 204 -8.94 -9.15 -15.07
C ASN A 204 -8.06 -10.34 -15.45
N THR A 205 -7.46 -11.00 -14.46
CA THR A 205 -6.56 -12.12 -14.68
C THR A 205 -7.38 -13.40 -14.82
N THR A 206 -7.41 -13.93 -16.05
CA THR A 206 -8.05 -15.21 -16.37
C THR A 206 -7.17 -16.36 -15.87
N GLY A 207 -7.74 -17.29 -15.10
CA GLY A 207 -7.02 -18.46 -14.57
C GLY A 207 -7.19 -18.63 -13.06
N ASN A 208 -7.16 -19.87 -12.59
CA ASN A 208 -7.28 -20.14 -11.16
C ASN A 208 -5.94 -19.95 -10.44
N LEU A 209 -5.98 -19.88 -9.10
CA LEU A 209 -4.83 -19.50 -8.29
C LEU A 209 -3.60 -20.36 -8.52
N PHE A 210 -3.79 -21.68 -8.64
CA PHE A 210 -2.66 -22.56 -8.89
C PHE A 210 -2.11 -22.40 -10.30
N THR A 211 -2.97 -22.19 -11.30
CA THR A 211 -2.51 -21.91 -12.68
C THR A 211 -1.57 -20.70 -12.72
N ARG A 212 -1.85 -19.64 -11.97
CA ARG A 212 -0.95 -18.47 -11.91
C ARG A 212 0.35 -18.75 -11.16
N VAL A 213 0.27 -19.41 -9.99
CA VAL A 213 1.49 -19.87 -9.29
C VAL A 213 2.35 -20.72 -10.21
N TYR A 214 1.71 -21.58 -11.01
CA TYR A 214 2.42 -22.40 -11.97
C TYR A 214 3.05 -21.55 -13.09
N ASP A 215 2.27 -20.77 -13.82
CA ASP A 215 2.72 -20.04 -15.00
C ASP A 215 3.77 -18.97 -14.66
N ASP A 216 3.55 -18.23 -13.57
CA ASP A 216 4.37 -17.07 -13.21
C ASP A 216 5.58 -17.42 -12.34
N VAL A 217 5.52 -18.54 -11.60
CA VAL A 217 6.56 -18.92 -10.63
C VAL A 217 7.21 -20.24 -10.98
N LEU A 218 6.45 -21.32 -11.03
CA LEU A 218 7.02 -22.67 -11.15
C LEU A 218 7.58 -22.93 -12.55
N ALA A 219 6.82 -22.63 -13.60
CA ALA A 219 7.20 -22.86 -14.99
C ALA A 219 8.46 -22.06 -15.37
N VAL A 220 8.55 -20.81 -14.91
CA VAL A 220 9.66 -19.92 -15.22
C VAL A 220 10.87 -20.17 -14.32
N GLY A 221 10.66 -20.33 -13.02
CA GLY A 221 11.73 -20.32 -12.02
C GLY A 221 12.18 -21.69 -11.51
N CYS A 222 11.37 -22.75 -11.71
CA CYS A 222 11.62 -24.06 -11.11
C CYS A 222 11.77 -25.18 -12.15
N VAL A 223 10.96 -25.16 -13.21
CA VAL A 223 10.91 -26.23 -14.21
C VAL A 223 12.13 -26.22 -15.12
N VAL A 224 12.52 -25.06 -15.65
CA VAL A 224 13.57 -24.95 -16.67
C VAL A 224 14.91 -25.44 -16.12
N GLY A 225 15.35 -26.62 -16.56
CA GLY A 225 16.66 -27.21 -16.24
C GLY A 225 16.78 -27.95 -14.90
N CYS A 226 15.74 -27.93 -14.06
CA CYS A 226 15.80 -28.47 -12.69
C CYS A 226 14.68 -29.48 -12.43
N HIS A 227 13.44 -29.02 -12.25
CA HIS A 227 12.30 -29.82 -11.82
C HIS A 227 11.44 -30.29 -12.99
N ALA A 228 12.07 -31.01 -13.92
CA ALA A 228 11.45 -31.62 -15.09
C ALA A 228 12.23 -32.89 -15.46
N PRO A 229 11.64 -33.82 -16.23
CA PRO A 229 12.36 -35.00 -16.71
C PRO A 229 13.66 -34.63 -17.44
N GLY A 230 14.77 -35.23 -17.02
CA GLY A 230 16.14 -34.94 -17.49
C GLY A 230 16.80 -33.73 -16.83
N GLY A 231 16.14 -33.08 -15.86
CA GLY A 231 16.66 -31.97 -15.08
C GLY A 231 17.56 -32.40 -13.92
N THR A 232 18.16 -31.43 -13.24
CA THR A 232 19.08 -31.69 -12.12
C THR A 232 18.40 -32.16 -10.82
N ASN A 233 17.08 -32.01 -10.72
CA ASN A 233 16.27 -32.42 -9.56
C ASN A 233 14.93 -32.99 -10.07
N GLU A 234 15.02 -33.94 -11.00
CA GLU A 234 13.88 -34.49 -11.74
C GLU A 234 12.93 -35.35 -10.89
N GLU A 235 13.33 -35.75 -9.69
CA GLU A 235 12.53 -36.55 -8.76
C GLU A 235 11.28 -35.80 -8.28
N LEU A 236 11.36 -34.46 -8.20
CA LEU A 236 10.21 -33.58 -8.01
C LEU A 236 9.82 -32.98 -9.36
N ASP A 237 8.93 -33.66 -10.09
CA ASP A 237 8.49 -33.24 -11.41
C ASP A 237 7.43 -32.14 -11.33
N LEU A 238 7.80 -30.94 -11.77
CA LEU A 238 6.94 -29.77 -11.84
C LEU A 238 6.59 -29.39 -13.29
N SER A 239 6.84 -30.26 -14.27
CA SER A 239 6.80 -29.92 -15.70
C SER A 239 5.42 -29.58 -16.29
N THR A 240 4.34 -29.87 -15.55
CA THR A 240 2.97 -29.49 -15.93
C THR A 240 2.19 -29.04 -14.69
N PRO A 241 1.11 -28.24 -14.85
CA PRO A 241 0.30 -27.81 -13.71
C PRO A 241 -0.23 -28.99 -12.87
N ALA A 242 -0.73 -30.05 -13.52
CA ALA A 242 -1.28 -31.19 -12.80
C ALA A 242 -0.20 -31.95 -12.01
N LEU A 243 0.99 -32.17 -12.62
CA LEU A 243 2.11 -32.83 -11.96
C LEU A 243 2.66 -31.98 -10.81
N ALA A 244 2.85 -30.68 -11.05
CA ALA A 244 3.32 -29.75 -10.02
C ALA A 244 2.36 -29.71 -8.82
N TYR A 245 1.05 -29.61 -9.06
CA TYR A 245 0.06 -29.61 -7.98
C TYR A 245 0.13 -30.90 -7.17
N MET A 246 0.12 -32.05 -7.84
CA MET A 246 0.21 -33.36 -7.19
C MET A 246 1.52 -33.49 -6.39
N ALA A 247 2.65 -33.12 -6.98
CA ALA A 247 3.95 -33.19 -6.33
C ALA A 247 3.99 -32.34 -5.06
N LEU A 248 3.54 -31.08 -5.12
CA LEU A 248 3.58 -30.15 -3.99
C LEU A 248 2.58 -30.49 -2.87
N THR A 249 1.46 -31.15 -3.19
CA THR A 249 0.40 -31.41 -2.20
C THR A 249 0.37 -32.84 -1.67
N THR A 250 1.04 -33.79 -2.34
CA THR A 250 1.00 -35.21 -1.96
C THR A 250 2.35 -35.81 -1.59
N GLN A 251 3.46 -35.22 -2.05
CA GLN A 251 4.78 -35.73 -1.70
C GLN A 251 5.29 -35.12 -0.40
N GLU A 252 6.03 -35.92 0.36
CA GLU A 252 6.81 -35.44 1.49
C GLU A 252 8.17 -34.93 1.00
N PRO A 253 8.73 -33.90 1.65
CA PRO A 253 10.09 -33.47 1.38
C PRO A 253 11.08 -34.61 1.61
N VAL A 254 12.07 -34.75 0.74
CA VAL A 254 13.14 -35.73 0.93
C VAL A 254 14.03 -35.26 2.08
N ASP A 255 14.09 -36.06 3.15
CA ASP A 255 14.95 -35.85 4.31
C ASP A 255 16.29 -36.57 4.13
N ASP A 256 17.26 -35.90 3.49
CA ASP A 256 18.63 -36.38 3.33
C ASP A 256 19.63 -35.59 4.20
N CYS A 257 19.14 -34.90 5.23
CA CYS A 257 19.89 -33.92 6.02
C CYS A 257 20.06 -34.35 7.48
N ALA A 258 21.03 -33.75 8.17
CA ALA A 258 21.30 -34.05 9.59
C ALA A 258 20.39 -33.28 10.58
N PHE A 259 19.39 -32.53 10.09
CA PHE A 259 18.55 -31.64 10.90
C PHE A 259 17.09 -31.75 10.46
N ASP A 260 16.17 -31.50 11.39
CA ASP A 260 14.73 -31.53 11.12
C ASP A 260 14.35 -30.53 10.02
N ILE A 261 13.65 -31.05 9.00
CA ILE A 261 13.03 -30.25 7.95
C ILE A 261 11.53 -30.09 8.18
N ALA A 262 10.91 -29.13 7.50
CA ALA A 262 9.46 -29.05 7.45
C ALA A 262 8.87 -30.37 6.88
N PRO A 263 7.81 -30.93 7.49
CA PRO A 263 7.36 -32.30 7.21
C PRO A 263 6.50 -32.43 5.95
N LEU A 264 5.94 -31.32 5.44
CA LEU A 264 5.06 -31.30 4.28
C LEU A 264 5.61 -30.33 3.24
N MET A 265 5.52 -30.68 1.96
CA MET A 265 5.83 -29.75 0.88
C MET A 265 4.93 -28.50 0.97
N VAL A 266 3.63 -28.72 1.20
CA VAL A 266 2.62 -27.68 1.46
C VAL A 266 1.80 -28.07 2.70
N ASP A 267 1.75 -27.19 3.69
CA ASP A 267 0.91 -27.29 4.89
C ASP A 267 -0.14 -26.17 4.87
N THR A 268 -1.37 -26.50 4.49
CA THR A 268 -2.48 -25.53 4.43
C THR A 268 -3.03 -25.14 5.80
N ALA A 269 -2.75 -25.92 6.85
CA ALA A 269 -3.18 -25.62 8.20
C ALA A 269 -2.20 -24.67 8.91
N ASN A 270 -0.93 -24.75 8.56
CA ASN A 270 0.11 -23.84 9.03
C ASN A 270 1.12 -23.52 7.91
N PRO A 271 0.84 -22.47 7.10
CA PRO A 271 1.67 -22.11 5.94
C PRO A 271 3.16 -21.95 6.28
N ASP A 272 3.49 -21.38 7.45
CA ASP A 272 4.88 -21.18 7.89
C ASP A 272 5.65 -22.48 8.14
N ARG A 273 4.97 -23.64 8.17
CA ARG A 273 5.57 -24.98 8.24
C ARG A 273 5.69 -25.66 6.88
N SER A 274 5.30 -25.00 5.79
CA SER A 274 5.41 -25.55 4.43
C SER A 274 6.87 -25.53 3.98
N TYR A 275 7.42 -26.72 3.68
CA TYR A 275 8.81 -26.85 3.21
C TYR A 275 9.09 -26.00 1.97
N LEU A 276 8.10 -25.87 1.07
CA LEU A 276 8.19 -25.02 -0.11
C LEU A 276 8.47 -23.55 0.24
N LEU A 277 7.81 -22.97 1.26
CA LEU A 277 8.04 -21.57 1.66
C LEU A 277 9.39 -21.37 2.32
N HIS A 278 9.83 -22.32 3.14
CA HIS A 278 11.20 -22.28 3.67
C HIS A 278 12.23 -22.36 2.54
N LYS A 279 11.99 -23.21 1.52
CA LYS A 279 12.87 -23.36 0.35
C LYS A 279 12.92 -22.11 -0.51
N LEU A 280 11.80 -21.44 -0.72
CA LEU A 280 11.70 -20.21 -1.51
C LEU A 280 12.17 -18.94 -0.75
N ALA A 281 12.76 -19.12 0.44
CA ALA A 281 13.23 -18.04 1.29
C ALA A 281 12.13 -17.02 1.64
N ASP A 282 10.92 -17.51 1.96
CA ASP A 282 9.80 -16.65 2.33
C ASP A 282 10.19 -15.63 3.41
N ALA A 283 9.77 -14.38 3.20
CA ALA A 283 10.19 -13.23 4.00
C ALA A 283 9.58 -13.24 5.41
N THR A 284 8.48 -13.95 5.64
CA THR A 284 7.87 -14.07 6.98
C THR A 284 8.59 -15.10 7.85
N ILE A 285 9.39 -15.98 7.23
CA ILE A 285 10.13 -17.04 7.90
C ILE A 285 11.58 -16.58 8.11
N PRO A 286 12.01 -16.31 9.36
CA PRO A 286 13.37 -15.88 9.66
C PRO A 286 14.40 -16.87 9.12
N SER A 287 15.52 -16.38 8.60
CA SER A 287 16.58 -17.23 8.03
C SER A 287 17.12 -18.26 9.02
N THR A 288 17.16 -17.93 10.31
CA THR A 288 17.59 -18.80 11.41
C THR A 288 16.59 -19.91 11.74
N GLN A 289 15.36 -19.82 11.22
CA GLN A 289 14.27 -20.76 11.47
C GLN A 289 13.91 -21.58 10.22
N ARG A 290 14.68 -21.46 9.13
CA ARG A 290 14.40 -22.19 7.89
C ARG A 290 14.82 -23.65 8.02
N ALA A 291 13.83 -24.52 8.13
CA ALA A 291 13.98 -25.96 8.21
C ALA A 291 14.07 -26.59 6.80
N ILE A 292 15.21 -26.39 6.14
CA ILE A 292 15.47 -26.89 4.77
C ILE A 292 16.73 -27.74 4.69
N CYS A 293 16.76 -28.66 3.72
CA CYS A 293 18.02 -29.21 3.26
C CYS A 293 18.74 -28.26 2.31
N GLY A 294 20.07 -28.24 2.29
CA GLY A 294 20.82 -27.51 1.27
C GLY A 294 20.55 -26.00 1.25
N LYS A 295 20.45 -25.42 0.06
CA LYS A 295 20.24 -23.97 -0.13
C LYS A 295 18.78 -23.62 -0.42
N VAL A 296 18.45 -22.35 -0.21
CA VAL A 296 17.22 -21.74 -0.70
C VAL A 296 17.20 -21.73 -2.23
N MET A 297 16.01 -21.71 -2.81
CA MET A 297 15.75 -21.70 -4.22
C MET A 297 15.18 -20.34 -4.68
N PRO A 298 15.46 -19.93 -5.93
CA PRO A 298 16.30 -20.62 -6.90
C PRO A 298 17.80 -20.47 -6.56
N SER A 299 18.52 -21.60 -6.56
CA SER A 299 19.92 -21.61 -6.09
C SER A 299 20.82 -20.79 -7.01
N GLY A 300 21.55 -19.83 -6.43
CA GLY A 300 22.49 -18.97 -7.17
C GLY A 300 21.82 -17.85 -7.97
N GLN A 301 20.51 -17.67 -7.81
CA GLN A 301 19.74 -16.56 -8.39
C GLN A 301 19.14 -15.69 -7.29
N PRO A 302 18.67 -14.47 -7.62
CA PRO A 302 17.87 -13.67 -6.70
C PRO A 302 16.60 -14.41 -6.23
N THR A 303 16.17 -14.11 -5.01
CA THR A 303 14.93 -14.66 -4.44
C THR A 303 13.72 -14.20 -5.22
N LEU A 304 12.77 -15.10 -5.45
CA LEU A 304 11.51 -14.82 -6.15
C LEU A 304 10.50 -14.14 -5.23
N VAL A 305 10.79 -12.97 -4.66
CA VAL A 305 9.98 -12.43 -3.54
C VAL A 305 8.47 -12.34 -3.85
N ARG A 306 8.10 -11.84 -5.05
CA ARG A 306 6.71 -11.87 -5.55
C ARG A 306 6.17 -13.29 -5.74
N GLY A 307 6.96 -14.15 -6.38
CA GLY A 307 6.56 -15.52 -6.65
C GLY A 307 6.33 -16.32 -5.36
N THR A 308 7.19 -16.12 -4.36
CA THR A 308 7.05 -16.71 -3.03
C THR A 308 5.80 -16.19 -2.33
N ALA A 309 5.47 -14.89 -2.46
CA ALA A 309 4.21 -14.34 -1.97
C ALA A 309 2.99 -15.01 -2.61
N ALA A 310 3.01 -15.18 -3.93
CA ALA A 310 1.94 -15.83 -4.68
C ALA A 310 1.77 -17.30 -4.26
N VAL A 311 2.88 -18.02 -4.05
CA VAL A 311 2.87 -19.38 -3.50
C VAL A 311 2.26 -19.40 -2.11
N ARG A 312 2.68 -18.51 -1.20
CA ARG A 312 2.10 -18.40 0.16
C ARG A 312 0.60 -18.13 0.10
N ALA A 313 0.17 -17.17 -0.71
CA ALA A 313 -1.23 -16.81 -0.88
C ALA A 313 -2.10 -17.97 -1.41
N TRP A 314 -1.53 -18.81 -2.26
CA TRP A 314 -2.18 -20.04 -2.70
C TRP A 314 -2.31 -21.05 -1.56
N ILE A 315 -1.25 -21.26 -0.76
CA ILE A 315 -1.27 -22.15 0.41
C ILE A 315 -2.29 -21.69 1.45
N GLU A 316 -2.27 -20.40 1.80
CA GLU A 316 -3.20 -19.77 2.76
C GLU A 316 -4.66 -19.83 2.31
N ALA A 317 -4.91 -19.84 0.99
CA ALA A 317 -6.24 -20.07 0.43
C ALA A 317 -6.68 -21.55 0.46
N GLY A 318 -5.94 -22.42 1.14
CA GLY A 318 -6.21 -23.86 1.23
C GLY A 318 -5.65 -24.66 0.07
N ALA A 319 -4.67 -24.12 -0.66
CA ALA A 319 -4.03 -24.73 -1.82
C ALA A 319 -5.02 -25.31 -2.85
N PRO A 320 -5.96 -24.51 -3.39
CA PRO A 320 -6.97 -25.03 -4.32
C PRO A 320 -6.35 -25.63 -5.60
N PRO A 321 -6.92 -26.71 -6.17
CA PRO A 321 -6.37 -27.41 -7.34
C PRO A 321 -6.49 -26.60 -8.64
N PRO A 322 -5.66 -26.90 -9.66
CA PRO A 322 -5.86 -26.42 -11.03
C PRO A 322 -7.24 -26.87 -11.58
N PRO A 323 -7.79 -26.22 -12.62
CA PRO A 323 -9.04 -26.64 -13.24
C PRO A 323 -8.83 -28.03 -13.86
N SER A 324 -9.86 -28.88 -13.80
CA SER A 324 -9.92 -30.17 -14.47
C SER A 324 -10.11 -30.06 -15.98
#